data_AF-A0A8C3MS44-F1
#
_entry.id   AF-A0A8C3MS44-F1
#
_cell.length_a   1.000
_cell.length_b   1.000
_cell.length_c   1.000
_cell.angle_alpha   90.00
_cell.angle_beta   90.00
_cell.angle_gamma   90.00
#
_symmetry.space_group_name_H-M   'P 1'
#
loop_
_entity.id
_entity.type
_entity.pdbx_description
1 polymer ?
#
loop_
_entity_poly.entity_id
_entity_poly.type
_entity_poly.pdbx_seq_one_letter_code
_entity_poly.pdbx_strand_id
1 'polypeptide(L)'
;MASYRLGVRIGNWLEDEIAQQDLLKDFIRKREKGQLFVQRLARLKENIFKKVELSVSSDGFVHFGDTVLLMNPDCTSPEERDPELRGDVTLAVDMEEVSLYSDEPLQISRGLSAVKRVDPIGRNAFCIVSEKFFCSKICFKITYLVSFTLILSLIYIFLQFYLASDHKTFRDFAKKSRLQKVFLTGELSYLTFWQAKSLDPQLRLEHEGCPVPAETKIIITHCYTNRNLAVPRTFCVSSFGREFEVICHNYLDARKVEEDKNYWEIITGNPGPEDGTRPERPKALPEGYENKLVS
;
A
#
# COMPACT_ATOMS: atom_id res chain seq x y z
N MET A 1 48.53 -21.51 -6.79
CA MET A 1 49.22 -20.21 -6.70
C MET A 1 48.90 -19.59 -5.35
N ALA A 2 49.91 -19.20 -4.59
CA ALA A 2 49.71 -18.54 -3.30
C ALA A 2 49.25 -17.09 -3.53
N SER A 3 48.17 -16.67 -2.89
CA SER A 3 47.73 -15.27 -2.86
C SER A 3 48.46 -14.55 -1.72
N TYR A 4 49.05 -13.39 -2.02
CA TYR A 4 49.82 -12.59 -1.08
C TYR A 4 49.03 -11.35 -0.66
N ARG A 5 49.29 -10.83 0.54
CA ARG A 5 48.61 -9.63 1.05
C ARG A 5 49.10 -8.37 0.32
N LEU A 6 48.22 -7.39 0.17
CA LEU A 6 48.56 -6.03 -0.28
C LEU A 6 49.63 -5.44 0.65
N GLY A 7 50.78 -5.14 0.08
CA GLY A 7 52.00 -4.75 0.80
C GLY A 7 53.20 -5.64 0.51
N VAL A 8 52.99 -6.86 0.00
CA VAL A 8 54.07 -7.71 -0.53
C VAL A 8 54.21 -7.43 -2.03
N ARG A 9 55.38 -6.95 -2.45
CA ARG A 9 55.67 -6.60 -3.85
C ARG A 9 55.97 -7.84 -4.69
N ILE A 10 54.97 -8.65 -4.97
CA ILE A 10 55.08 -9.87 -5.76
C ILE A 10 53.94 -9.98 -6.77
N GLY A 11 54.23 -10.44 -7.99
CA GLY A 11 53.23 -10.49 -9.06
C GLY A 11 52.76 -9.10 -9.49
N ASN A 12 51.46 -8.94 -9.69
CA ASN A 12 50.81 -7.69 -10.17
C ASN A 12 50.54 -6.68 -9.06
N TRP A 13 51.38 -6.66 -8.01
CA TRP A 13 51.18 -5.83 -6.81
C TRP A 13 50.95 -4.34 -7.10
N LEU A 14 51.56 -3.80 -8.16
CA LEU A 14 51.41 -2.39 -8.55
C LEU A 14 50.02 -2.12 -9.16
N GLU A 15 49.52 -3.04 -9.99
CA GLU A 15 48.17 -2.94 -10.57
C GLU A 15 47.11 -3.03 -9.46
N ASP A 16 47.31 -3.95 -8.51
CA ASP A 16 46.44 -4.11 -7.35
C ASP A 16 46.43 -2.84 -6.47
N GLU A 17 47.59 -2.24 -6.21
CA GLU A 17 47.70 -1.00 -5.43
C GLU A 17 47.01 0.19 -6.12
N ILE A 18 47.21 0.35 -7.44
CA ILE A 18 46.55 1.41 -8.21
C ILE A 18 45.03 1.20 -8.24
N ALA A 19 44.57 -0.02 -8.47
CA ALA A 19 43.15 -0.35 -8.48
C ALA A 19 42.49 -0.04 -7.13
N GLN A 20 43.17 -0.29 -6.01
CA GLN A 20 42.69 0.08 -4.69
C GLN A 20 42.63 1.58 -4.46
N GLN A 21 43.65 2.33 -4.91
CA GLN A 21 43.65 3.79 -4.81
C GLN A 21 42.48 4.39 -5.60
N ASP A 22 42.21 3.89 -6.81
CA ASP A 22 41.12 4.39 -7.63
C ASP A 22 39.75 4.02 -7.05
N LEU A 23 39.60 2.82 -6.48
CA LEU A 23 38.39 2.43 -5.74
C LEU A 23 38.16 3.35 -4.53
N LEU A 24 39.21 3.69 -3.78
CA LEU A 24 39.12 4.60 -2.65
C LEU A 24 38.75 6.03 -3.08
N LYS A 25 39.34 6.54 -4.17
CA LYS A 25 38.99 7.86 -4.72
C LYS A 25 37.52 7.92 -5.16
N ASP A 26 37.04 6.88 -5.86
CA ASP A 26 35.63 6.80 -6.27
C ASP A 26 34.70 6.73 -5.06
N PHE A 27 35.05 5.95 -4.04
CA PHE A 27 34.31 5.89 -2.78
C PHE A 27 34.23 7.27 -2.09
N ILE A 28 35.34 7.98 -1.95
CA ILE A 28 35.38 9.32 -1.34
C ILE A 28 34.52 10.30 -2.14
N ARG A 29 34.65 10.31 -3.47
CA ARG A 29 33.85 11.15 -4.37
C ARG A 29 32.35 10.88 -4.23
N LYS A 30 31.93 9.61 -4.20
CA LYS A 30 30.53 9.22 -4.00
C LYS A 30 30.03 9.58 -2.60
N ARG A 31 30.87 9.43 -1.58
CA ARG A 31 30.56 9.80 -0.18
C ARG A 31 30.27 11.29 -0.03
N GLU A 32 31.13 12.14 -0.61
CA GLU A 32 30.99 13.60 -0.58
C GLU A 32 29.72 14.07 -1.29
N LYS A 33 29.37 13.41 -2.40
CA LYS A 33 28.13 13.69 -3.14
C LYS A 33 26.87 13.09 -2.49
N GLY A 34 26.99 12.28 -1.44
CA GLY A 34 25.84 11.58 -0.87
C GLY A 34 25.27 10.47 -1.77
N GLN A 35 26.07 9.96 -2.71
CA GLN A 35 25.68 8.96 -3.71
C GLN A 35 25.99 7.53 -3.28
N LEU A 36 26.58 7.31 -2.09
CA LEU A 36 26.78 5.96 -1.59
C LEU A 36 25.42 5.28 -1.38
N PHE A 37 25.36 3.98 -1.70
CA PHE A 37 24.17 3.16 -1.49
C PHE A 37 23.63 3.28 -0.06
N VAL A 38 24.50 3.22 0.95
CA VAL A 38 24.13 3.35 2.36
C VAL A 38 23.50 4.72 2.67
N GLN A 39 24.03 5.81 2.08
CA GLN A 39 23.49 7.16 2.28
C GLN A 39 22.12 7.33 1.61
N ARG A 40 21.97 6.82 0.38
CA ARG A 40 20.69 6.84 -0.35
C ARG A 40 19.63 6.01 0.33
N LEU A 41 19.99 4.79 0.76
CA LEU A 41 19.11 3.90 1.49
C LEU A 41 18.67 4.52 2.83
N ALA A 42 19.57 5.19 3.55
CA ALA A 42 19.24 5.88 4.80
C ALA A 42 18.20 6.99 4.58
N ARG A 43 18.45 7.90 3.61
CA ARG A 43 17.50 8.97 3.25
C ARG A 43 16.13 8.43 2.83
N LEU A 44 16.13 7.35 2.05
CA LEU A 44 14.90 6.72 1.61
C LEU A 44 14.15 6.09 2.79
N LYS A 45 14.86 5.37 3.68
CA LYS A 45 14.26 4.76 4.87
C LYS A 45 13.64 5.81 5.79
N GLU A 46 14.31 6.94 5.98
CA GLU A 46 13.76 8.06 6.76
C GLU A 46 12.42 8.55 6.20
N ASN A 47 12.29 8.63 4.88
CA ASN A 47 11.03 9.02 4.24
C ASN A 47 9.99 7.91 4.37
N ILE A 48 10.31 6.67 3.99
CA ILE A 48 9.35 5.55 3.94
C ILE A 48 8.77 5.20 5.33
N PHE A 49 9.60 5.28 6.36
CA PHE A 49 9.19 5.02 7.74
C PHE A 49 8.77 6.27 8.50
N LYS A 50 8.69 7.43 7.84
CA LYS A 50 8.12 8.62 8.45
C LYS A 50 6.68 8.31 8.84
N LYS A 51 6.36 8.58 10.11
CA LYS A 51 4.98 8.48 10.60
C LYS A 51 4.09 9.43 9.81
N VAL A 52 2.91 8.95 9.46
CA VAL A 52 1.89 9.73 8.76
C VAL A 52 0.68 9.81 9.67
N GLU A 53 0.10 11.01 9.77
CA GLU A 53 -1.16 11.22 10.46
C GLU A 53 -2.30 10.87 9.50
N LEU A 54 -3.20 10.00 9.94
CA LEU A 54 -4.38 9.63 9.17
C LEU A 54 -5.44 10.73 9.31
N SER A 55 -6.20 10.95 8.24
CA SER A 55 -7.33 11.88 8.28
C SER A 55 -8.41 11.35 9.23
N VAL A 56 -8.94 12.24 10.06
CA VAL A 56 -9.94 11.91 11.07
C VAL A 56 -11.34 11.99 10.45
N SER A 57 -12.08 10.88 10.49
CA SER A 57 -13.50 10.85 10.10
C SER A 57 -14.36 11.27 11.29
N SER A 58 -14.95 12.47 11.22
CA SER A 58 -15.81 13.02 12.29
C SER A 58 -17.25 12.48 12.25
N ASP A 59 -17.73 12.09 11.08
CA ASP A 59 -19.10 11.61 10.83
C ASP A 59 -19.22 10.09 10.68
N GLY A 60 -18.09 9.37 10.75
CA GLY A 60 -18.02 7.91 10.60
C GLY A 60 -17.94 7.42 9.16
N PHE A 61 -17.88 8.31 8.15
CA PHE A 61 -17.74 7.96 6.75
C PHE A 61 -16.36 8.30 6.19
N VAL A 62 -15.98 7.63 5.11
CA VAL A 62 -14.73 7.90 4.39
C VAL A 62 -14.97 8.98 3.34
N HIS A 63 -14.06 9.96 3.23
CA HIS A 63 -14.16 11.06 2.29
C HIS A 63 -13.04 11.08 1.25
N PHE A 64 -13.31 11.74 0.13
CA PHE A 64 -12.25 12.10 -0.82
C PHE A 64 -11.31 13.14 -0.20
N GLY A 65 -10.01 12.89 -0.30
CA GLY A 65 -8.94 13.64 0.34
C GLY A 65 -8.42 13.01 1.63
N ASP A 66 -9.10 11.97 2.15
CA ASP A 66 -8.68 11.31 3.37
C ASP A 66 -7.41 10.48 3.17
N THR A 67 -6.46 10.64 4.10
CA THR A 67 -5.30 9.77 4.24
C THR A 67 -5.65 8.61 5.15
N VAL A 68 -5.61 7.39 4.61
CA VAL A 68 -6.13 6.16 5.21
C VAL A 68 -5.12 5.01 5.14
N LEU A 69 -5.37 3.96 5.92
CA LEU A 69 -4.76 2.64 5.70
C LEU A 69 -5.78 1.69 5.09
N LEU A 70 -5.32 0.85 4.18
CA LEU A 70 -6.11 -0.27 3.67
C LEU A 70 -5.67 -1.54 4.39
N MET A 71 -6.57 -2.09 5.21
CA MET A 71 -6.31 -3.26 6.03
C MET A 71 -7.09 -4.47 5.54
N ASN A 72 -6.43 -5.61 5.36
CA ASN A 72 -7.08 -6.91 5.19
C ASN A 72 -7.12 -7.61 6.56
N PRO A 73 -8.32 -7.75 7.17
CA PRO A 73 -8.46 -8.37 8.49
C PRO A 73 -8.29 -9.89 8.44
N ASP A 74 -7.75 -10.48 9.50
CA ASP A 74 -7.72 -11.94 9.65
C ASP A 74 -9.07 -12.47 10.15
N CYS A 75 -9.87 -13.03 9.23
CA CYS A 75 -11.25 -13.45 9.54
C CYS A 75 -11.39 -14.95 9.83
N THR A 76 -10.30 -15.70 9.87
CA THR A 76 -10.33 -17.17 10.07
C THR A 76 -10.20 -17.53 11.53
N SER A 77 -10.82 -18.66 11.90
CA SER A 77 -10.73 -19.20 13.25
C SER A 77 -9.27 -19.39 13.69
N PRO A 78 -8.99 -19.27 15.00
CA PRO A 78 -7.63 -19.38 15.52
C PRO A 78 -6.99 -20.77 15.37
N GLU A 79 -7.66 -21.73 14.73
CA GLU A 79 -7.25 -23.14 14.73
C GLU A 79 -6.80 -23.64 13.35
N GLU A 80 -7.14 -22.94 12.26
CA GLU A 80 -7.02 -23.49 10.89
C GLU A 80 -5.76 -23.04 10.11
N ARG A 81 -5.00 -22.06 10.61
CA ARG A 81 -3.83 -21.50 9.89
C ARG A 81 -2.54 -21.55 10.70
N ASP A 82 -1.44 -21.69 9.98
CA ASP A 82 -0.08 -21.50 10.49
C ASP A 82 0.01 -20.16 11.25
N PRO A 83 0.55 -20.12 12.48
CA PRO A 83 0.79 -18.89 13.23
C PRO A 83 1.45 -17.76 12.41
N GLU A 84 2.31 -18.11 11.45
CA GLU A 84 2.97 -17.11 10.60
C GLU A 84 2.01 -16.41 9.63
N LEU A 85 0.88 -17.03 9.27
CA LEU A 85 -0.11 -16.49 8.34
C LEU A 85 -1.15 -15.58 9.03
N ARG A 86 -1.10 -15.52 10.37
CA ARG A 86 -2.07 -14.81 11.20
C ARG A 86 -1.85 -13.32 11.28
N GLY A 87 -2.94 -12.62 11.58
CA GLY A 87 -2.98 -11.22 11.94
C GLY A 87 -3.40 -10.34 10.77
N ASP A 88 -3.82 -9.13 11.13
CA ASP A 88 -4.22 -8.11 10.19
C ASP A 88 -3.01 -7.61 9.41
N VAL A 89 -3.22 -7.34 8.13
CA VAL A 89 -2.17 -6.87 7.23
C VAL A 89 -2.62 -5.63 6.51
N THR A 90 -1.72 -4.65 6.38
CA THR A 90 -1.98 -3.42 5.64
C THR A 90 -1.31 -3.45 4.28
N LEU A 91 -1.94 -2.83 3.30
CA LEU A 91 -1.33 -2.60 1.99
C LEU A 91 -0.10 -1.69 2.16
N ALA A 92 1.02 -2.07 1.57
CA ALA A 92 2.25 -1.30 1.62
C ALA A 92 3.03 -1.39 0.31
N VAL A 93 3.71 -0.30 -0.02
CA VAL A 93 4.50 -0.19 -1.25
C VAL A 93 5.83 -0.92 -1.11
N ASP A 94 6.20 -1.78 -2.05
CA ASP A 94 7.54 -2.40 -2.08
C ASP A 94 8.55 -1.43 -2.72
N MET A 95 9.83 -1.61 -2.43
CA MET A 95 10.91 -0.84 -3.06
C MET A 95 11.68 -1.72 -4.03
N GLU A 96 12.19 -1.14 -5.11
CA GLU A 96 12.97 -1.86 -6.11
C GLU A 96 14.42 -1.48 -5.88
N GLU A 97 15.24 -2.46 -5.51
CA GLU A 97 16.65 -2.21 -5.18
C GLU A 97 17.42 -1.58 -6.36
N VAL A 98 16.98 -1.81 -7.60
CA VAL A 98 17.60 -1.31 -8.82
C VAL A 98 17.67 0.22 -8.84
N SER A 99 16.67 0.93 -8.29
CA SER A 99 16.66 2.40 -8.27
C SER A 99 17.63 3.02 -7.26
N LEU A 100 18.23 2.22 -6.37
CA LEU A 100 19.26 2.69 -5.44
C LEU A 100 20.65 2.80 -6.10
N TYR A 101 20.86 2.05 -7.18
CA TYR A 101 22.14 1.98 -7.91
C TYR A 101 22.23 2.98 -9.07
N SER A 102 21.12 3.58 -9.50
CA SER A 102 21.11 4.59 -10.56
C SER A 102 21.26 6.02 -10.00
N ASP A 103 21.85 6.92 -10.78
CA ASP A 103 21.89 8.37 -10.45
C ASP A 103 20.56 9.09 -10.77
N GLU A 104 19.58 8.35 -11.30
CA GLU A 104 18.23 8.84 -11.54
C GLU A 104 17.49 9.08 -10.22
N PRO A 105 16.49 10.00 -10.20
CA PRO A 105 15.65 10.17 -9.03
C PRO A 105 15.07 8.83 -8.60
N LEU A 106 15.12 8.54 -7.30
CA LEU A 106 14.64 7.30 -6.68
C LEU A 106 13.22 6.99 -7.17
N GLN A 107 13.12 6.09 -8.15
CA GLN A 107 11.85 5.56 -8.59
C GLN A 107 11.38 4.58 -7.50
N ILE A 108 10.24 4.90 -6.90
CA ILE A 108 9.51 3.96 -6.05
C ILE A 108 9.21 2.73 -6.91
N SER A 109 9.38 1.52 -6.37
CA SER A 109 8.98 0.34 -7.13
C SER A 109 7.51 0.46 -7.49
N ARG A 110 7.16 -0.02 -8.67
CA ARG A 110 5.76 -0.24 -8.98
C ARG A 110 5.18 -1.40 -8.14
N GLY A 111 5.96 -2.18 -7.38
CA GLY A 111 5.45 -3.32 -6.61
C GLY A 111 4.69 -2.96 -5.34
N LEU A 112 3.72 -3.80 -4.94
CA LEU A 112 3.03 -3.74 -3.66
C LEU A 112 3.15 -5.05 -2.89
N SER A 113 2.94 -4.94 -1.59
CA SER A 113 3.06 -5.99 -0.59
C SER A 113 2.02 -5.76 0.51
N ALA A 114 1.72 -6.77 1.30
CA ALA A 114 0.89 -6.64 2.49
C ALA A 114 1.73 -6.96 3.74
N VAL A 115 1.65 -6.10 4.74
CA VAL A 115 2.56 -6.07 5.89
C VAL A 115 1.76 -6.17 7.17
N LYS A 116 2.22 -6.95 8.16
CA LYS A 116 1.56 -7.09 9.48
C LYS A 116 1.60 -5.81 10.35
N ARG A 117 2.15 -4.72 9.83
CA ARG A 117 2.28 -3.46 10.56
C ARG A 117 1.00 -2.64 10.34
N VAL A 118 0.38 -2.24 11.45
CA VAL A 118 -0.84 -1.43 11.44
C VAL A 118 -0.53 0.06 11.68
N ASP A 119 0.67 0.39 12.13
CA ASP A 119 1.07 1.79 12.34
C ASP A 119 1.11 2.57 11.01
N PRO A 120 0.55 3.78 10.95
CA PRO A 120 0.57 4.60 9.75
C PRO A 120 1.97 5.19 9.51
N ILE A 121 2.58 4.70 8.44
CA ILE A 121 3.84 5.18 7.88
C ILE A 121 3.60 5.54 6.43
N GLY A 122 4.45 6.36 5.82
CA GLY A 122 4.15 6.73 4.44
C GLY A 122 4.24 5.59 3.43
N ARG A 123 4.84 4.45 3.79
CA ARG A 123 4.79 3.22 2.99
C ARG A 123 3.38 2.62 2.83
N ASN A 124 2.55 2.72 3.87
CA ASN A 124 1.24 2.04 3.94
C ASN A 124 0.05 3.01 4.00
N ALA A 125 0.31 4.31 4.04
CA ALA A 125 -0.71 5.35 4.02
C ALA A 125 -1.03 5.81 2.59
N PHE A 126 -2.32 5.76 2.24
CA PHE A 126 -2.86 6.14 0.93
C PHE A 126 -3.86 7.28 1.07
N CYS A 127 -3.88 8.20 0.11
CA CYS A 127 -4.90 9.22 -0.01
C CYS A 127 -5.95 8.78 -1.04
N ILE A 128 -7.23 8.87 -0.69
CA ILE A 128 -8.31 8.54 -1.62
C ILE A 128 -8.72 9.77 -2.41
N VAL A 129 -8.66 9.71 -3.74
CA VAL A 129 -8.90 10.87 -4.61
C VAL A 129 -9.95 10.55 -5.67
N SER A 130 -10.80 11.55 -5.95
CA SER A 130 -11.82 11.49 -6.99
C SER A 130 -11.25 11.80 -8.37
N GLU A 131 -11.82 11.21 -9.41
CA GLU A 131 -11.48 11.48 -10.82
C GLU A 131 -11.68 12.95 -11.22
N LYS A 132 -12.67 13.62 -10.62
CA LYS A 132 -13.17 14.93 -11.08
C LYS A 132 -12.75 16.09 -10.19
N PHE A 133 -12.29 15.81 -8.97
CA PHE A 133 -12.06 16.83 -7.95
C PHE A 133 -10.66 16.71 -7.37
N PHE A 134 -9.69 17.34 -8.05
CA PHE A 134 -8.38 17.61 -7.47
C PHE A 134 -8.37 18.89 -6.59
N CYS A 135 -9.43 19.71 -6.62
CA CYS A 135 -9.33 21.11 -6.17
C CYS A 135 -10.61 21.72 -5.58
N SER A 136 -11.42 20.99 -4.80
CA SER A 136 -12.39 21.67 -3.93
C SER A 136 -12.20 21.18 -2.50
N LYS A 137 -12.12 22.12 -1.55
CA LYS A 137 -12.02 21.88 -0.10
C LYS A 137 -13.30 21.27 0.50
N ILE A 138 -14.12 20.64 -0.32
CA ILE A 138 -15.37 20.00 0.08
C ILE A 138 -15.10 18.50 0.11
N CYS A 139 -14.96 17.99 1.34
CA CYS A 139 -14.82 16.57 1.62
C CYS A 139 -16.14 15.88 1.24
N PHE A 140 -16.23 15.35 0.02
CA PHE A 140 -17.38 14.53 -0.37
C PHE A 140 -17.19 13.11 0.17
N LYS A 141 -18.25 12.54 0.75
CA LYS A 141 -18.28 11.14 1.18
C LYS A 141 -18.06 10.24 -0.05
N ILE A 142 -17.20 9.24 0.09
CA ILE A 142 -17.07 8.18 -0.91
C ILE A 142 -18.33 7.33 -0.82
N THR A 143 -18.89 6.97 -1.96
CA THR A 143 -20.09 6.13 -2.04
C THR A 143 -19.78 4.79 -2.70
N TYR A 144 -20.57 3.76 -2.38
CA TYR A 144 -20.46 2.46 -3.03
C TYR A 144 -20.73 2.58 -4.54
N LEU A 145 -20.01 1.78 -5.32
CA LEU A 145 -20.06 1.72 -6.79
C LEU A 145 -19.61 3.00 -7.51
N VAL A 146 -19.16 4.03 -6.78
CA VAL A 146 -18.47 5.18 -7.37
C VAL A 146 -16.97 4.89 -7.45
N SER A 147 -16.40 5.24 -8.59
CA SER A 147 -14.98 5.07 -8.85
C SER A 147 -14.13 6.10 -8.10
N PHE A 148 -13.01 5.62 -7.57
CA PHE A 148 -12.00 6.41 -6.88
C PHE A 148 -10.60 5.90 -7.25
N THR A 149 -9.61 6.71 -6.90
CA THR A 149 -8.19 6.39 -7.07
C THR A 149 -7.50 6.43 -5.72
N LEU A 150 -6.44 5.64 -5.58
CA LEU A 150 -5.63 5.58 -4.38
C LEU A 150 -4.23 6.09 -4.72
N ILE A 151 -3.80 7.15 -4.03
CA ILE A 151 -2.50 7.76 -4.21
C ILE A 151 -1.63 7.44 -3.01
N LEU A 152 -0.38 7.09 -3.21
CA LEU A 152 0.57 6.98 -2.11
C LEU A 152 0.73 8.35 -1.42
N SER A 153 0.49 8.42 -0.10
CA SER A 153 0.62 9.67 0.67
C SER A 153 2.07 10.16 0.71
N LEU A 154 3.00 9.23 0.60
CA LEU A 154 4.42 9.49 0.59
C LEU A 154 4.87 9.89 -0.81
N ILE A 155 5.51 11.06 -0.86
CA ILE A 155 6.57 11.47 -1.80
C ILE A 155 6.14 12.54 -2.82
N TYR A 156 6.77 13.70 -2.64
CA TYR A 156 6.93 14.86 -3.52
C TYR A 156 5.66 15.49 -4.12
N ILE A 157 5.55 16.81 -3.90
CA ILE A 157 4.55 17.73 -4.45
C ILE A 157 4.45 17.63 -5.99
N PHE A 158 5.42 17.01 -6.66
CA PHE A 158 5.54 16.96 -8.11
C PHE A 158 5.26 15.59 -8.76
N LEU A 159 5.24 14.45 -8.04
CA LEU A 159 5.01 13.14 -8.66
C LEU A 159 4.10 12.26 -7.82
N GLN A 160 2.88 12.04 -8.31
CA GLN A 160 1.87 11.20 -7.65
C GLN A 160 1.93 9.77 -8.21
N PHE A 161 1.84 8.78 -7.33
CA PHE A 161 1.76 7.38 -7.72
C PHE A 161 0.39 6.81 -7.37
N TYR A 162 -0.32 6.34 -8.40
CA TYR A 162 -1.66 5.75 -8.30
C TYR A 162 -1.58 4.23 -8.22
N LEU A 163 -2.43 3.64 -7.39
CA LEU A 163 -2.68 2.20 -7.36
C LEU A 163 -3.34 1.75 -8.67
N ALA A 164 -2.73 0.81 -9.36
CA ALA A 164 -3.17 0.30 -10.64
C ALA A 164 -3.12 -1.22 -10.74
N SER A 165 -3.88 -1.75 -11.69
CA SER A 165 -3.78 -3.15 -12.08
C SER A 165 -4.16 -3.32 -13.55
N ASP A 166 -3.71 -4.42 -14.18
CA ASP A 166 -4.05 -4.74 -15.56
C ASP A 166 -4.18 -6.25 -15.73
N HIS A 167 -4.85 -6.70 -16.78
CA HIS A 167 -5.00 -8.12 -17.10
C HIS A 167 -3.65 -8.85 -17.07
N LYS A 168 -3.67 -10.04 -16.47
CA LYS A 168 -2.53 -10.93 -16.46
C LYS A 168 -2.09 -11.23 -17.89
N THR A 169 -0.82 -10.98 -18.20
CA THR A 169 -0.20 -11.40 -19.46
C THR A 169 0.96 -12.37 -19.17
N PHE A 170 1.56 -12.93 -20.22
CA PHE A 170 2.77 -13.74 -20.09
C PHE A 170 3.98 -12.95 -19.58
N ARG A 171 3.97 -11.62 -19.72
CA ARG A 171 5.04 -10.74 -19.24
C ARG A 171 4.70 -10.13 -17.88
N ASP A 172 3.42 -9.91 -17.62
CA ASP A 172 2.92 -9.18 -16.46
C ASP A 172 2.04 -10.07 -15.59
N PHE A 173 2.64 -10.57 -14.51
CA PHE A 173 1.96 -11.38 -13.50
C PHE A 173 2.63 -11.21 -12.13
N ALA A 174 1.91 -11.60 -11.07
CA ALA A 174 2.39 -11.52 -9.70
C ALA A 174 3.53 -12.53 -9.42
N LYS A 175 4.56 -12.11 -8.69
CA LYS A 175 5.84 -12.83 -8.56
C LYS A 175 5.69 -14.29 -8.08
N LYS A 176 4.73 -14.57 -7.21
CA LYS A 176 4.53 -15.89 -6.58
C LYS A 176 3.33 -16.62 -7.15
N SER A 177 2.13 -16.07 -6.99
CA SER A 177 0.88 -16.72 -7.43
C SER A 177 0.72 -16.78 -8.94
N ARG A 178 1.49 -15.97 -9.70
CA ARG A 178 1.31 -15.76 -11.15
C ARG A 178 -0.11 -15.31 -11.50
N LEU A 179 -0.78 -14.59 -10.60
CA LEU A 179 -2.09 -13.97 -10.85
C LEU A 179 -1.92 -12.53 -11.34
N GLN A 180 -3.02 -11.80 -11.50
CA GLN A 180 -2.99 -10.40 -11.90
C GLN A 180 -2.29 -9.57 -10.81
N LYS A 181 -1.19 -8.91 -11.19
CA LYS A 181 -0.39 -8.09 -10.26
C LYS A 181 -1.07 -6.75 -9.99
N VAL A 182 -0.83 -6.21 -8.79
CA VAL A 182 -1.15 -4.83 -8.45
C VAL A 182 0.14 -4.04 -8.45
N PHE A 183 0.11 -2.83 -8.98
CA PHE A 183 1.29 -2.00 -9.09
C PHE A 183 1.00 -0.51 -8.94
N LEU A 184 2.03 0.31 -8.77
CA LEU A 184 1.94 1.77 -8.77
C LEU A 184 2.32 2.34 -10.14
N THR A 185 1.62 3.38 -10.59
CA THR A 185 1.92 4.11 -11.82
C THR A 185 1.86 5.62 -11.60
N GLY A 186 2.67 6.38 -12.34
CA GLY A 186 2.62 7.85 -12.31
C GLY A 186 1.54 8.44 -13.23
N GLU A 187 0.89 7.59 -14.03
CA GLU A 187 -0.09 8.02 -15.05
C GLU A 187 -1.51 7.69 -14.59
N LEU A 188 -2.35 8.72 -14.49
CA LEU A 188 -3.77 8.56 -14.26
C LEU A 188 -4.43 7.93 -15.49
N SER A 189 -5.05 6.77 -15.33
CA SER A 189 -5.71 6.05 -16.42
C SER A 189 -6.85 5.19 -15.87
N TYR A 190 -7.65 4.58 -16.74
CA TYR A 190 -8.71 3.68 -16.28
C TYR A 190 -8.19 2.45 -15.52
N LEU A 191 -6.89 2.13 -15.65
CA LEU A 191 -6.20 1.09 -14.89
C LEU A 191 -5.97 1.47 -13.42
N THR A 192 -6.17 2.74 -13.05
CA THR A 192 -5.99 3.23 -11.67
C THR A 192 -7.32 3.36 -10.93
N PHE A 193 -8.43 2.95 -11.55
CA PHE A 193 -9.77 3.17 -11.01
C PHE A 193 -10.24 1.96 -10.23
N TRP A 194 -10.72 2.23 -9.02
CA TRP A 194 -11.21 1.25 -8.07
C TRP A 194 -12.61 1.65 -7.60
N GLN A 195 -13.40 0.68 -7.18
CA GLN A 195 -14.73 0.90 -6.63
C GLN A 195 -14.90 0.10 -5.34
N ALA A 196 -15.61 0.68 -4.38
CA ALA A 196 -16.01 -0.01 -3.16
C ALA A 196 -17.34 -0.71 -3.40
N LYS A 197 -17.45 -1.96 -2.93
CA LYS A 197 -18.70 -2.73 -2.92
C LYS A 197 -18.99 -3.20 -1.50
N SER A 198 -20.27 -3.31 -1.19
CA SER A 198 -20.70 -3.91 0.07
C SER A 198 -20.22 -5.37 0.14
N LEU A 199 -19.86 -5.79 1.36
CA LEU A 199 -19.41 -7.15 1.65
C LEU A 199 -20.48 -8.17 1.23
N ASP A 200 -21.72 -7.97 1.68
CA ASP A 200 -22.85 -8.83 1.36
C ASP A 200 -23.30 -8.59 -0.10
N PRO A 201 -23.24 -9.61 -0.98
CA PRO A 201 -23.73 -9.49 -2.35
C PRO A 201 -25.20 -9.10 -2.45
N GLN A 202 -26.03 -9.48 -1.48
CA GLN A 202 -27.47 -9.21 -1.52
C GLN A 202 -27.76 -7.73 -1.28
N LEU A 203 -26.94 -7.04 -0.49
CA LEU A 203 -27.12 -5.64 -0.12
C LEU A 203 -26.47 -4.64 -1.10
N ARG A 204 -25.85 -5.13 -2.19
CA ARG A 204 -25.08 -4.27 -3.11
C ARG A 204 -25.96 -3.32 -3.90
N LEU A 205 -27.20 -3.71 -4.19
CA LEU A 205 -28.14 -2.88 -4.95
C LEU A 205 -28.73 -1.78 -4.07
N GLU A 206 -29.05 -2.10 -2.82
CA GLU A 206 -29.60 -1.17 -1.84
C GLU A 206 -28.56 -0.16 -1.36
N HIS A 207 -27.29 -0.60 -1.25
CA HIS A 207 -26.19 0.28 -0.87
C HIS A 207 -25.62 1.10 -2.03
N GLU A 208 -26.10 0.94 -3.26
CA GLU A 208 -25.64 1.72 -4.40
C GLU A 208 -25.83 3.22 -4.13
N GLY A 209 -24.73 3.99 -4.23
CA GLY A 209 -24.74 5.42 -3.93
C GLY A 209 -24.77 5.78 -2.44
N CYS A 210 -24.89 4.82 -1.51
CA CYS A 210 -24.75 5.08 -0.09
C CYS A 210 -23.29 5.38 0.28
N PRO A 211 -23.05 6.24 1.28
CA PRO A 211 -21.70 6.56 1.74
C PRO A 211 -21.03 5.33 2.39
N VAL A 212 -19.73 5.17 2.17
CA VAL A 212 -18.92 4.07 2.69
C VAL A 212 -18.52 4.37 4.14
N PRO A 213 -18.96 3.56 5.12
CA PRO A 213 -18.54 3.74 6.51
C PRO A 213 -17.05 3.41 6.69
N ALA A 214 -16.37 4.17 7.55
CA ALA A 214 -15.00 3.84 7.95
C ALA A 214 -14.97 2.56 8.80
N GLU A 215 -13.84 1.83 8.79
CA GLU A 215 -13.62 0.60 9.58
C GLU A 215 -14.69 -0.49 9.38
N THR A 216 -15.38 -0.46 8.25
CA THR A 216 -16.33 -1.48 7.85
C THR A 216 -15.74 -2.32 6.73
N LYS A 217 -16.02 -3.63 6.77
CA LYS A 217 -15.57 -4.58 5.76
C LYS A 217 -16.25 -4.28 4.43
N ILE A 218 -15.43 -4.06 3.41
CA ILE A 218 -15.84 -3.81 2.03
C ILE A 218 -15.04 -4.69 1.08
N ILE A 219 -15.49 -4.75 -0.17
CA ILE A 219 -14.74 -5.31 -1.29
C ILE A 219 -14.24 -4.16 -2.15
N ILE A 220 -12.94 -4.12 -2.42
CA ILE A 220 -12.34 -3.16 -3.34
C ILE A 220 -12.18 -3.86 -4.70
N THR A 221 -12.91 -3.40 -5.71
CA THR A 221 -12.88 -3.98 -7.06
C THR A 221 -12.15 -3.05 -8.02
N HIS A 222 -11.25 -3.58 -8.83
CA HIS A 222 -10.66 -2.85 -9.94
C HIS A 222 -11.68 -2.63 -11.06
N CYS A 223 -11.92 -1.39 -11.48
CA CYS A 223 -12.98 -1.04 -12.42
C CYS A 223 -12.77 -1.66 -13.80
N TYR A 224 -11.54 -1.64 -14.32
CA TYR A 224 -11.26 -2.13 -15.67
C TYR A 224 -11.38 -3.65 -15.79
N THR A 225 -10.82 -4.40 -14.84
CA THR A 225 -10.77 -5.87 -14.93
C THR A 225 -11.88 -6.59 -14.16
N ASN A 226 -12.70 -5.86 -13.39
CA ASN A 226 -13.69 -6.41 -12.45
C ASN A 226 -13.10 -7.50 -11.53
N ARG A 227 -11.84 -7.34 -11.14
CA ARG A 227 -11.15 -8.21 -10.20
C ARG A 227 -11.00 -7.51 -8.86
N ASN A 228 -11.21 -8.27 -7.78
CA ASN A 228 -11.16 -7.78 -6.42
C ASN A 228 -9.71 -7.73 -5.94
N LEU A 229 -9.34 -6.67 -5.22
CA LEU A 229 -8.08 -6.60 -4.53
C LEU A 229 -8.01 -7.71 -3.47
N ALA A 230 -6.89 -8.42 -3.38
CA ALA A 230 -6.79 -9.59 -2.52
C ALA A 230 -5.40 -9.76 -1.90
N VAL A 231 -5.39 -10.33 -0.70
CA VAL A 231 -4.20 -10.84 -0.03
C VAL A 231 -4.34 -12.35 0.15
N PRO A 232 -3.77 -13.18 -0.73
CA PRO A 232 -3.82 -14.65 -0.62
C PRO A 232 -3.04 -15.21 0.57
N ARG A 233 -2.42 -14.34 1.39
CA ARG A 233 -1.51 -14.70 2.49
C ARG A 233 -0.36 -15.60 2.04
N THR A 234 0.03 -15.51 0.77
CA THR A 234 1.23 -16.16 0.23
C THR A 234 2.43 -15.27 0.48
N PHE A 235 3.48 -15.82 1.09
CA PHE A 235 4.69 -15.06 1.37
C PHE A 235 5.42 -14.66 0.08
N CYS A 236 5.78 -13.39 -0.02
CA CYS A 236 6.71 -12.84 -0.99
C CYS A 236 7.94 -12.27 -0.28
N VAL A 237 9.08 -12.30 -0.96
CA VAL A 237 10.29 -11.61 -0.51
C VAL A 237 10.23 -10.21 -1.11
N SER A 238 10.21 -9.21 -0.23
CA SER A 238 10.28 -7.80 -0.58
C SER A 238 11.63 -7.23 -0.11
N SER A 239 11.92 -5.99 -0.50
CA SER A 239 13.12 -5.28 -0.03
C SER A 239 13.13 -5.02 1.48
N PHE A 240 12.02 -5.28 2.17
CA PHE A 240 11.85 -5.11 3.61
C PHE A 240 11.77 -6.43 4.37
N GLY A 241 11.89 -7.57 3.67
CA GLY A 241 11.91 -8.90 4.24
C GLY A 241 10.74 -9.77 3.76
N ARG A 242 10.21 -10.58 4.68
CA ARG A 242 9.14 -11.53 4.39
C ARG A 242 7.79 -10.88 4.61
N GLU A 243 7.07 -10.65 3.52
CA GLU A 243 5.76 -9.99 3.50
C GLU A 243 4.76 -10.82 2.71
N PHE A 244 3.53 -10.35 2.55
CA PHE A 244 2.50 -11.04 1.78
C PHE A 244 2.35 -10.45 0.39
N GLU A 245 2.11 -11.31 -0.59
CA GLU A 245 1.80 -10.89 -1.94
C GLU A 245 0.42 -10.20 -1.99
N VAL A 246 0.31 -9.15 -2.81
CA VAL A 246 -0.96 -8.47 -3.11
C VAL A 246 -1.27 -8.63 -4.59
N ILE A 247 -2.52 -9.00 -4.90
CA ILE A 247 -2.97 -9.34 -6.25
C ILE A 247 -4.40 -8.84 -6.49
N CYS A 248 -4.85 -8.88 -7.74
CA CYS A 248 -6.29 -8.85 -8.04
C CYS A 248 -6.78 -10.25 -8.39
N HIS A 249 -7.71 -10.79 -7.59
CA HIS A 249 -8.35 -12.07 -7.85
C HIS A 249 -9.67 -12.16 -7.08
N ASN A 250 -10.66 -12.84 -7.66
CA ASN A 250 -11.96 -13.06 -7.01
C ASN A 250 -11.91 -14.44 -6.35
N TYR A 251 -11.57 -14.49 -5.07
CA TYR A 251 -11.71 -15.70 -4.28
C TYR A 251 -13.16 -15.83 -3.86
N LEU A 252 -13.83 -16.87 -4.33
CA LEU A 252 -15.25 -17.10 -4.08
C LEU A 252 -15.44 -18.44 -3.39
N ASP A 253 -16.31 -18.48 -2.39
CA ASP A 253 -16.74 -19.70 -1.73
C ASP A 253 -17.71 -20.52 -2.60
N ALA A 254 -18.14 -21.67 -2.10
CA ALA A 254 -19.11 -22.53 -2.79
C ALA A 254 -20.46 -21.84 -3.11
N ARG A 255 -20.79 -20.76 -2.40
CA ARG A 255 -22.01 -19.94 -2.59
C ARG A 255 -21.77 -18.75 -3.51
N LYS A 256 -20.59 -18.65 -4.12
CA LYS A 256 -20.15 -17.52 -4.96
C LYS A 256 -20.05 -16.19 -4.20
N VAL A 257 -19.80 -16.24 -2.90
CA VAL A 257 -19.55 -15.07 -2.06
C VAL A 257 -18.04 -14.92 -1.90
N GLU A 258 -17.55 -13.68 -1.90
CA GLU A 258 -16.14 -13.38 -1.71
C GLU A 258 -15.59 -13.94 -0.37
N GLU A 259 -14.37 -14.49 -0.41
CA GLU A 259 -13.65 -14.99 0.77
C GLU A 259 -12.91 -13.86 1.53
N ASP A 260 -12.41 -14.19 2.74
CA ASP A 260 -11.67 -13.28 3.61
C ASP A 260 -10.44 -12.61 2.96
N LYS A 261 -9.80 -13.30 2.02
CA LYS A 261 -8.69 -12.76 1.22
C LYS A 261 -9.07 -11.50 0.46
N ASN A 262 -10.36 -11.28 0.17
CA ASN A 262 -10.89 -10.13 -0.55
C ASN A 262 -11.46 -9.03 0.35
N TYR A 263 -11.50 -9.23 1.67
CA TYR A 263 -12.08 -8.26 2.58
C TYR A 263 -11.08 -7.15 2.87
N TRP A 264 -11.54 -5.91 2.85
CA TRP A 264 -10.74 -4.74 3.18
C TRP A 264 -11.51 -3.84 4.13
N GLU A 265 -10.80 -3.21 5.04
CA GLU A 265 -11.29 -2.15 5.90
C GLU A 265 -10.47 -0.88 5.62
N ILE A 266 -11.17 0.24 5.46
CA ILE A 266 -10.55 1.55 5.32
C ILE A 266 -10.40 2.14 6.72
N ILE A 267 -9.17 2.22 7.19
CA ILE A 267 -8.83 2.73 8.53
C ILE A 267 -8.51 4.22 8.43
N THR A 268 -9.28 5.02 9.17
CA THR A 268 -9.11 6.47 9.30
C THR A 268 -8.53 6.81 10.68
N GLY A 269 -8.05 8.04 10.86
CA GLY A 269 -7.68 8.55 12.17
C GLY A 269 -8.88 8.54 13.12
N ASN A 270 -8.64 8.19 14.39
CA ASN A 270 -9.68 8.21 15.40
C ASN A 270 -9.87 9.65 15.92
N PRO A 271 -11.10 10.21 15.92
CA PRO A 271 -11.41 11.44 16.66
C PRO A 271 -11.43 11.13 18.16
N GLY A 272 -10.30 10.84 18.78
CA GLY A 272 -10.21 10.87 20.24
C GLY A 272 -10.40 12.32 20.73
N PRO A 273 -11.04 12.56 21.88
CA PRO A 273 -11.00 13.88 22.50
C PRO A 273 -9.57 14.15 22.92
N GLU A 274 -9.14 15.40 22.82
CA GLU A 274 -7.81 15.82 23.28
C GLU A 274 -7.55 15.49 24.77
N ASP A 275 -8.61 15.21 25.54
CA ASP A 275 -8.59 14.72 26.92
C ASP A 275 -9.02 13.24 27.05
N GLY A 276 -8.09 12.32 26.79
CA GLY A 276 -7.85 11.07 27.55
C GLY A 276 -8.97 10.03 27.77
N THR A 277 -10.19 10.22 27.29
CA THR A 277 -11.30 9.30 27.49
C THR A 277 -11.82 8.86 26.14
N ARG A 278 -11.93 7.56 25.88
CA ARG A 278 -12.33 6.99 24.58
C ARG A 278 -13.84 7.15 24.36
N PRO A 279 -14.37 8.12 23.57
CA PRO A 279 -15.71 8.00 23.04
C PRO A 279 -15.70 6.89 21.99
N GLU A 280 -16.78 6.11 21.95
CA GLU A 280 -17.08 5.28 20.79
C GLU A 280 -17.30 6.21 19.58
N ARG A 281 -16.71 5.88 18.43
CA ARG A 281 -16.93 6.62 17.19
C ARG A 281 -18.43 6.67 16.89
N PRO A 282 -18.98 7.78 16.36
CA PRO A 282 -20.37 7.82 15.91
C PRO A 282 -20.63 6.64 14.97
N LYS A 283 -21.63 5.81 15.28
CA LYS A 283 -22.06 4.76 14.35
C LYS A 283 -22.51 5.44 13.07
N ALA A 284 -21.96 5.02 11.94
CA ALA A 284 -22.41 5.46 10.62
C ALA A 284 -23.89 5.07 10.46
N LEU A 285 -24.78 6.04 10.65
CA LEU A 285 -26.21 5.87 10.43
C LEU A 285 -26.53 6.44 9.04
N PRO A 286 -27.24 5.70 8.18
CA PRO A 286 -27.73 6.24 6.92
C PRO A 286 -28.63 7.45 7.18
N GLU A 287 -28.45 8.54 6.41
CA GLU A 287 -29.36 9.69 6.45
C GLU A 287 -30.79 9.20 6.12
N GLY A 288 -31.69 9.25 7.11
CA GLY A 288 -33.08 8.78 6.99
C GLY A 288 -33.55 7.78 8.05
N TYR A 289 -32.67 7.30 8.94
CA TYR A 289 -33.04 6.45 10.08
C TYR A 289 -33.42 7.24 11.36
N GLU A 290 -33.93 8.46 11.23
CA GLU A 290 -34.68 9.08 12.33
C GLU A 290 -36.11 8.53 12.32
N ASN A 291 -36.36 7.50 13.12
CA ASN A 291 -37.72 7.18 13.52
C ASN A 291 -37.80 6.92 15.03
N LYS A 292 -38.44 7.89 15.70
CA LYS A 292 -39.56 7.63 16.60
C LYS A 292 -39.31 6.54 17.65
N LEU A 293 -38.54 6.88 18.67
CA LEU A 293 -38.67 6.25 19.99
C LEU A 293 -38.59 7.32 21.08
N VAL A 294 -39.57 8.24 21.06
CA VAL A 294 -40.07 8.89 22.28
C VAL A 294 -41.59 8.99 22.13
N SER A 295 -42.27 8.00 22.67
CA SER A 295 -43.64 8.11 23.21
C SER A 295 -43.71 7.20 24.42
#